data_AF-A0A949XD97-F1
#
_entry.id   AF-A0A949XD97-F1
#
_cell.length_a   1.000
_cell.length_b   1.000
_cell.length_c   1.000
_cell.angle_alpha   90.00
_cell.angle_beta   90.00
_cell.angle_gamma   90.00
#
_symmetry.space_group_name_H-M   'P 1'
#
loop_
_entity.id
_entity.type
_entity.pdbx_description
1 polymer ?
#
loop_
_entity_poly.entity_id
_entity_poly.type
_entity_poly.pdbx_seq_one_letter_code
_entity_poly.pdbx_strand_id
1 'polypeptide(L)'
;MKTVSFSIRPFSEVMGDFAKTFEAVQHGRRIPKGPREEVGFTSLEAARNFLTRERLALLRTIRSRHPGSLYELAKMVGRDFKNVQEDIGILERHGLVRISKEPRGKRKVKVPQVPFEEIALRIAI
;
A
#
# COMPACT_ATOMS: atom_id res chain seq x y z
N MET A 1 -5.62 -7.92 13.84
CA MET A 1 -5.75 -7.70 12.38
C MET A 1 -4.79 -6.59 11.97
N LYS A 2 -4.04 -6.75 10.87
CA LYS A 2 -3.11 -5.70 10.42
C LYS A 2 -3.83 -4.73 9.49
N THR A 3 -3.82 -3.42 9.78
CA THR A 3 -4.49 -2.41 8.95
C THR A 3 -3.46 -1.42 8.42
N VAL A 4 -3.44 -1.21 7.11
CA VAL A 4 -2.64 -0.13 6.52
C VAL A 4 -3.49 1.14 6.50
N SER A 5 -2.95 2.23 7.06
CA SER A 5 -3.65 3.51 7.10
C SER A 5 -3.13 4.44 6.02
N PHE A 6 -4.03 4.96 5.20
CA PHE A 6 -3.75 6.03 4.25
C PHE A 6 -4.38 7.33 4.74
N SER A 7 -3.59 8.40 4.85
CA SER A 7 -4.14 9.74 5.09
C SER A 7 -3.98 10.63 3.88
N ILE A 8 -4.97 11.48 3.68
CA ILE A 8 -4.92 12.56 2.70
C ILE A 8 -4.90 13.86 3.49
N ARG A 9 -3.77 14.57 3.44
CA ARG A 9 -3.57 15.85 4.14
C ARG A 9 -2.73 16.80 3.28
N PRO A 10 -3.08 18.10 3.22
CA PRO A 10 -2.29 19.08 2.49
C PRO A 10 -0.85 19.14 3.02
N PHE A 11 0.10 19.43 2.14
CA PHE A 11 1.51 19.54 2.51
C PHE A 11 1.76 20.61 3.60
N SER A 12 1.00 21.70 3.58
CA SER A 12 1.06 22.75 4.60
C SER A 12 0.73 22.26 6.00
N GLU A 13 -0.25 21.35 6.13
CA GLU A 13 -0.63 20.75 7.41
C GLU A 13 0.49 19.85 7.94
N VAL A 14 1.07 19.02 7.07
CA VAL A 14 2.21 18.15 7.40
C VAL A 14 3.42 18.98 7.86
N MET A 15 3.70 20.09 7.18
CA MET A 15 4.77 21.02 7.60
C MET A 15 4.47 21.70 8.93
N GLY A 16 3.21 22.03 9.21
CA GLY A 16 2.78 22.56 10.50
C GLY A 16 2.98 21.56 11.64
N ASP A 17 2.59 20.29 11.44
CA ASP A 17 2.81 19.21 12.41
C ASP A 17 4.30 18.96 12.64
N PHE A 18 5.10 19.00 11.58
CA PHE A 18 6.56 18.89 11.67
C PHE A 18 7.16 20.03 12.50
N ALA A 19 6.79 21.28 12.24
CA ALA A 19 7.29 22.43 12.98
C ALA A 19 6.98 22.33 14.49
N LYS A 20 5.75 21.95 14.85
CA LYS A 20 5.34 21.71 16.25
C LYS A 20 6.13 20.58 16.89
N THR A 21 6.32 19.48 16.16
CA THR A 21 7.10 18.32 16.62
C THR A 21 8.56 18.73 16.86
N PHE A 22 9.15 19.47 15.93
CA PHE A 22 10.52 19.96 16.03
C PHE A 22 10.72 20.89 17.23
N GLU A 23 9.83 21.85 17.43
CA GLU A 23 9.84 22.73 18.61
C GLU A 23 9.76 21.92 19.91
N ALA A 24 8.87 20.91 19.97
CA ALA A 24 8.76 20.02 21.12
C ALA A 24 10.06 19.26 21.41
N VAL A 25 10.74 18.75 20.37
CA VAL A 25 12.08 18.12 20.52
C VAL A 25 13.07 19.12 21.10
N GLN A 26 13.16 20.33 20.53
CA GLN A 26 14.12 21.35 20.96
C GLN A 26 13.96 21.73 22.43
N HIS A 27 12.72 21.76 22.93
CA HIS A 27 12.42 22.06 24.33
C HIS A 27 12.36 20.82 25.24
N GLY A 28 12.81 19.65 24.77
CA GLY A 28 12.82 18.41 25.57
C GLY A 28 11.44 17.90 25.96
N ARG A 29 10.38 18.33 25.27
CA ARG A 29 8.99 17.92 25.54
C ARG A 29 8.76 16.52 24.94
N ARG A 30 7.90 15.74 25.61
CA ARG A 30 7.55 14.39 25.16
C ARG A 30 6.70 14.44 23.89
N ILE A 31 7.10 13.69 22.87
CA ILE A 31 6.37 13.61 21.60
C ILE A 31 5.42 12.40 21.64
N PRO A 32 4.14 12.57 21.30
CA PRO A 32 3.21 11.45 21.15
C PRO A 32 3.74 10.46 20.09
N LYS A 33 3.73 9.17 20.39
CA LYS A 33 3.98 8.15 19.36
C LYS A 33 2.82 8.16 18.38
N GLY A 34 3.06 8.62 17.16
CA GLY A 34 2.11 8.53 16.06
C GLY A 34 1.82 7.08 15.64
N PRO A 35 0.77 6.84 14.84
CA PRO A 35 0.51 5.54 14.25
C PRO A 35 1.73 5.09 13.44
N ARG A 36 2.22 3.89 13.72
CA ARG A 36 3.51 3.39 13.20
C ARG A 36 3.49 2.99 11.73
N GLU A 37 2.33 2.97 11.08
CA GLU A 37 2.14 2.51 9.69
C GLU A 37 1.09 3.38 8.96
N GLU A 38 1.41 4.66 8.77
CA GLU A 38 0.59 5.60 8.00
C GLU A 38 1.31 6.05 6.73
N VAL A 39 0.66 5.87 5.57
CA VAL A 39 1.14 6.37 4.29
C VAL A 39 0.33 7.61 3.93
N GLY A 40 1.00 8.76 3.87
CA GLY A 40 0.39 10.05 3.58
C GLY A 40 0.34 10.37 2.08
N PHE A 41 -0.78 10.90 1.62
CA PHE A 41 -1.01 11.50 0.31
C PHE A 41 -1.26 13.01 0.47
N THR A 42 -0.73 13.81 -0.45
CA THR A 42 -0.90 15.26 -0.44
C THR A 42 -2.27 15.72 -0.94
N SER A 43 -3.00 14.85 -1.66
CA SER A 43 -4.34 15.13 -2.19
C SER A 43 -5.15 13.85 -2.41
N LEU A 44 -6.47 14.01 -2.51
CA LEU A 44 -7.37 12.91 -2.86
C LEU A 44 -7.09 12.40 -4.28
N GLU A 45 -6.71 13.29 -5.20
CA GLU A 45 -6.33 12.92 -6.56
C GLU A 45 -5.08 12.03 -6.57
N ALA A 46 -4.05 12.38 -5.80
CA ALA A 46 -2.84 11.56 -5.67
C ALA A 46 -3.19 10.17 -5.13
N ALA A 47 -4.06 10.09 -4.11
CA ALA A 47 -4.53 8.83 -3.57
C ALA A 47 -5.30 7.99 -4.60
N ARG A 48 -6.18 8.62 -5.41
CA ARG A 48 -6.93 7.94 -6.48
C ARG A 48 -6.05 7.43 -7.61
N ASN A 49 -5.04 8.20 -8.00
CA ASN A 49 -4.08 7.82 -9.04
C ASN A 49 -3.17 6.66 -8.58
N PHE A 50 -2.95 6.55 -7.26
CA PHE A 50 -2.22 5.45 -6.68
C PHE A 50 -3.10 4.20 -6.46
N LEU A 51 -4.25 4.33 -5.79
CA LEU A 51 -5.22 3.25 -5.52
C LEU A 51 -6.28 3.18 -6.62
N THR A 52 -5.86 2.91 -7.85
CA THR A 52 -6.80 2.75 -8.97
C THR A 52 -7.76 1.59 -8.70
N ARG A 53 -8.92 1.61 -9.37
CA ARG A 53 -9.91 0.52 -9.30
C ARG A 53 -9.27 -0.85 -9.57
N GLU A 54 -8.34 -0.89 -10.53
CA GLU A 54 -7.72 -2.14 -10.95
C GLU A 54 -6.69 -2.64 -9.93
N ARG A 55 -5.91 -1.75 -9.33
CA ARG A 55 -4.99 -2.10 -8.23
C ARG A 55 -5.75 -2.59 -7.00
N LEU A 56 -6.87 -1.94 -6.67
CA LEU A 56 -7.76 -2.42 -5.61
C LEU A 56 -8.35 -3.81 -5.95
N ALA A 57 -8.70 -4.07 -7.21
CA ALA A 57 -9.17 -5.38 -7.64
C ALA A 57 -8.08 -6.46 -7.51
N LEU A 58 -6.81 -6.13 -7.84
CA LEU A 58 -5.68 -7.03 -7.61
C LEU A 58 -5.51 -7.35 -6.12
N LEU A 59 -5.48 -6.34 -5.25
CA LEU A 59 -5.36 -6.54 -3.79
C LEU A 59 -6.48 -7.43 -3.23
N ARG A 60 -7.73 -7.18 -3.64
CA ARG A 60 -8.89 -7.99 -3.24
C ARG A 60 -8.80 -9.42 -3.76
N THR A 61 -8.36 -9.62 -5.00
CA THR A 61 -8.25 -10.95 -5.62
C THR A 61 -7.14 -11.75 -4.98
N ILE A 62 -5.96 -11.14 -4.75
CA ILE A 62 -4.87 -11.79 -4.04
C ILE A 62 -5.34 -12.28 -2.67
N ARG A 63 -6.13 -11.45 -1.96
CA ARG A 63 -6.62 -11.82 -0.64
C ARG A 63 -7.66 -12.91 -0.63
N SER A 64 -8.64 -12.81 -1.51
CA SER A 64 -9.81 -13.70 -1.49
C SER A 64 -9.51 -15.04 -2.14
N ARG A 65 -8.63 -15.07 -3.15
CA ARG A 65 -8.40 -16.25 -3.98
C ARG A 65 -7.00 -16.84 -3.90
N HIS A 66 -6.05 -16.17 -3.26
CA HIS A 66 -4.69 -16.67 -3.01
C HIS A 66 -4.02 -17.28 -4.27
N PRO A 67 -3.86 -16.49 -5.36
CA PRO A 67 -3.28 -16.99 -6.61
C PRO A 67 -1.86 -17.49 -6.39
N GLY A 68 -1.54 -18.68 -6.90
CA GLY A 68 -0.22 -19.30 -6.81
C GLY A 68 0.80 -18.74 -7.80
N SER A 69 0.45 -17.72 -8.58
CA SER A 69 1.39 -16.97 -9.41
C SER A 69 0.82 -15.65 -9.91
N LEU A 70 1.68 -14.74 -10.38
CA LEU A 70 1.24 -13.53 -11.09
C LEU A 70 0.45 -13.84 -12.38
N TYR A 71 0.77 -14.95 -13.06
CA TYR A 71 0.07 -15.34 -14.29
C TYR A 71 -1.36 -15.77 -13.97
N GLU A 72 -1.51 -16.59 -12.93
CA GLU A 72 -2.81 -17.00 -12.41
C GLU A 72 -3.63 -15.80 -11.93
N LEU A 73 -3.02 -14.86 -11.20
CA LEU A 73 -3.68 -13.62 -10.81
C LEU A 73 -4.21 -12.86 -12.03
N ALA A 74 -3.41 -12.71 -13.08
CA ALA A 74 -3.84 -12.03 -14.31
C ALA A 74 -5.03 -12.72 -14.97
N LYS A 75 -5.06 -14.06 -14.98
CA LYS A 75 -6.21 -14.84 -15.46
C LYS A 75 -7.44 -14.67 -14.59
N MET A 76 -7.29 -14.64 -13.26
CA MET A 76 -8.41 -14.43 -12.33
C MET A 76 -9.05 -13.06 -12.48
N VAL A 77 -8.27 -12.00 -12.75
CA VAL A 77 -8.80 -10.65 -12.95
C VAL A 77 -9.13 -10.31 -14.41
N GLY A 78 -8.86 -11.21 -15.35
CA GLY A 78 -9.12 -10.99 -16.78
C GLY A 78 -8.32 -9.86 -17.40
N ARG A 79 -7.10 -9.58 -16.91
CA ARG A 79 -6.24 -8.48 -17.39
C ARG A 79 -5.01 -9.02 -18.09
N ASP A 80 -4.42 -8.17 -18.94
CA ASP A 80 -3.13 -8.44 -19.56
C ASP A 80 -2.03 -8.65 -18.49
N PHE A 81 -1.17 -9.65 -18.72
CA PHE A 81 -0.15 -10.05 -17.75
C PHE A 81 0.88 -8.96 -17.49
N LYS A 82 1.31 -8.21 -18.52
CA LYS A 82 2.30 -7.14 -18.37
C LYS A 82 1.75 -6.04 -17.47
N ASN A 83 0.50 -5.65 -17.68
CA ASN A 83 -0.17 -4.63 -16.86
C ASN A 83 -0.31 -5.09 -15.40
N VAL A 84 -0.64 -6.36 -15.17
CA VAL A 84 -0.67 -6.92 -13.81
C VAL A 84 0.73 -6.92 -13.18
N GLN A 85 1.77 -7.29 -13.91
CA GLN A 85 3.15 -7.24 -13.38
C GLN A 85 3.57 -5.82 -13.01
N GLU A 86 3.22 -4.83 -13.83
CA GLU A 86 3.52 -3.42 -13.57
C GLU A 86 2.79 -2.91 -12.32
N ASP A 87 1.47 -3.14 -12.23
CA ASP A 87 0.68 -2.76 -11.06
C ASP A 87 1.16 -3.47 -9.78
N ILE A 88 1.48 -4.75 -9.86
CA ILE A 88 2.04 -5.50 -8.72
C ILE A 88 3.40 -4.96 -8.32
N GLY A 89 4.24 -4.58 -9.28
CA GLY A 89 5.54 -3.94 -8.99
C GLY A 89 5.38 -2.61 -8.28
N ILE A 90 4.37 -1.79 -8.65
CA ILE A 90 4.03 -0.56 -7.93
C ILE A 90 3.61 -0.90 -6.50
N LEU A 91 2.64 -1.80 -6.33
CA LEU A 91 2.13 -2.19 -5.02
C LEU A 91 3.21 -2.80 -4.12
N GLU A 92 4.13 -3.59 -4.69
CA GLU A 92 5.27 -4.19 -3.98
C GLU A 92 6.26 -3.13 -3.49
N ARG A 93 6.62 -2.16 -4.32
CA ARG A 93 7.52 -1.05 -3.93
C ARG A 93 6.99 -0.24 -2.75
N HIS A 94 5.67 -0.14 -2.63
CA HIS A 94 5.00 0.56 -1.53
C HIS A 94 4.55 -0.37 -0.39
N GLY A 95 5.00 -1.63 -0.38
CA GLY A 95 4.75 -2.57 0.72
C GLY A 95 3.32 -3.12 0.81
N LEU A 96 2.47 -2.83 -0.19
CA LEU A 96 1.10 -3.31 -0.23
C LEU A 96 0.98 -4.74 -0.74
N VAL A 97 1.99 -5.21 -1.46
CA VAL A 97 2.15 -6.60 -1.87
C VAL A 97 3.55 -7.07 -1.47
N ARG A 98 3.67 -8.33 -1.06
CA ARG A 98 4.94 -9.05 -1.00
C ARG A 98 4.94 -10.16 -2.03
N ILE A 99 6.08 -10.37 -2.68
CA ILE A 99 6.27 -11.48 -3.61
C ILE A 99 7.14 -12.54 -2.96
N SER A 100 6.59 -13.73 -2.70
CA SER A 100 7.40 -14.91 -2.41
C SER A 100 7.83 -15.58 -3.72
N LYS A 101 9.01 -16.22 -3.70
CA LYS A 101 9.50 -17.04 -4.80
C LYS A 101 9.38 -18.50 -4.39
N GLU A 102 8.41 -19.19 -4.95
CA GLU A 102 8.13 -20.58 -4.60
C GLU A 102 8.60 -21.54 -5.71
N PRO A 103 9.15 -22.71 -5.36
CA PRO A 103 9.56 -23.69 -6.34
C PRO A 103 8.31 -24.32 -7.00
N ARG A 104 8.30 -24.37 -8.32
CA ARG A 104 7.30 -25.09 -9.12
C ARG A 104 8.03 -25.90 -10.18
N GLY A 105 8.34 -27.14 -9.84
CA GLY A 105 9.25 -27.99 -10.62
C GLY A 105 10.64 -27.36 -10.70
N LYS A 106 11.18 -27.22 -11.91
CA LYS A 106 12.51 -26.63 -12.16
C LYS A 106 12.55 -25.09 -12.12
N ARG A 107 11.40 -24.42 -12.00
CA ARG A 107 11.29 -22.94 -12.05
C ARG A 107 10.87 -22.38 -10.70
N LYS A 108 11.20 -21.10 -10.46
CA LYS A 108 10.64 -20.33 -9.33
C LYS A 108 9.51 -19.46 -9.83
N VAL A 109 8.35 -19.51 -9.17
CA VAL A 109 7.19 -18.67 -9.49
C VAL A 109 7.05 -17.55 -8.48
N LYS A 110 6.62 -16.38 -8.95
CA LYS A 110 6.33 -15.21 -8.12
C LYS A 110 4.90 -15.32 -7.59
N VAL A 111 4.75 -15.50 -6.29
CA VAL A 111 3.46 -15.63 -5.60
C VAL A 111 3.17 -14.34 -4.83
N PRO A 112 2.11 -13.60 -5.18
CA PRO A 112 1.77 -12.36 -4.51
C PRO A 112 1.00 -12.59 -3.21
N GLN A 113 1.30 -11.79 -2.20
CA GLN A 113 0.67 -11.81 -0.88
C GLN A 113 0.37 -10.38 -0.43
N VAL A 114 -0.78 -10.15 0.21
CA VAL A 114 -1.12 -8.83 0.78
C VAL A 114 -0.94 -8.89 2.30
N PRO A 115 -0.07 -8.07 2.92
CA PRO A 115 0.38 -8.25 4.31
C PRO A 115 -0.48 -7.57 5.40
N PHE A 116 -1.49 -6.81 5.01
CA PHE A 116 -2.50 -6.19 5.91
C PHE A 116 -3.83 -6.94 5.74
N GLU A 117 -4.97 -6.49 6.25
CA GLU A 117 -6.33 -7.05 6.10
C GLU A 117 -7.32 -6.01 5.60
N GLU A 118 -7.12 -4.78 6.04
CA GLU A 118 -7.97 -3.65 5.73
C GLU A 118 -7.12 -2.46 5.29
N ILE A 119 -7.72 -1.62 4.44
CA ILE A 119 -7.22 -0.31 4.09
C ILE A 119 -8.14 0.72 4.74
N ALA A 120 -7.62 1.50 5.69
CA ALA A 120 -8.34 2.62 6.27
C ALA A 120 -7.94 3.91 5.55
N LEU A 121 -8.91 4.65 5.00
CA LEU A 121 -8.67 5.96 4.37
C LEU A 121 -9.17 7.07 5.29
N ARG A 122 -8.28 7.99 5.66
CA ARG A 122 -8.59 9.17 6.48
C ARG A 122 -8.42 10.43 5.64
N ILE A 123 -9.48 11.20 5.51
CA ILE A 123 -9.49 12.45 4.74
C ILE A 123 -9.76 13.58 5.73
N ALA A 124 -8.79 14.49 5.88
CA ALA A 124 -8.99 15.73 6.62
C ALA A 124 -9.66 16.75 5.68
N ILE A 125 -10.68 17.45 6.18
CA ILE A 125 -11.40 18.52 5.49
C ILE A 125 -11.22 19.84 6.24
#